data_AF-A0A074VP14-F1
#
_entry.id   AF-A0A074VP14-F1
#
_cell.length_a   1.000
_cell.length_b   1.000
_cell.length_c   1.000
_cell.angle_alpha   90.00
_cell.angle_beta   90.00
_cell.angle_gamma   90.00
#
_symmetry.space_group_name_H-M   'P 1'
#
loop_
_entity.id
_entity.type
_entity.pdbx_description
1 polymer ?
#
loop_
_entity_poly.entity_id
_entity_poly.type
_entity_poly.pdbx_seq_one_letter_code
_entity_poly.pdbx_strand_id
1 'polypeptide(L)'
;MSFSATGVPKPLQSRPKKSPIQLLRSASSPFGNHPRRKAATTPQAGVKRSQSEANPSSEQPLDNTGIVTTLPPPKVPQDVVSLIRHIQQHTWTDIPERAAGMNSTRIAEVLNFRKNMPPIVSIAHLHAVSTSTTATERQLATLIHSGTVKKINIPGRGKGGFAIGEGVILVEDWINTIQQHSALSQQLKQKYAKVLEENTSSYTVPASLFQPEEVQELIAAGFMTSTSVLSGDLFSLPGQASSPGSSSLANSWSTAATGTLAATGGASAVHLNGGGGKGLNLTPSTPKSPSQQPQTLTFSLPYTGAYLRLVTEARTHLFSLLTKSSPKYKESTREMLRERWDGGIPLEDAQSRAKRARGEWNGVLPGKTKKWKAFYGARFEWILEECLGSGGVECFRTGSVGLGVRVT
;
A
#
# COMPACT_ATOMS: atom_id res chain seq x y z
N MET A 1 -72.46 -33.65 12.46
CA MET A 1 -72.34 -34.30 11.15
C MET A 1 -70.88 -34.69 10.95
N SER A 2 -70.58 -35.98 11.02
CA SER A 2 -69.27 -36.56 10.73
C SER A 2 -69.36 -37.31 9.41
N PHE A 3 -68.34 -37.23 8.56
CA PHE A 3 -68.02 -38.33 7.66
C PHE A 3 -66.50 -38.49 7.54
N SER A 4 -66.13 -39.76 7.54
CA SER A 4 -64.80 -40.35 7.50
C SER A 4 -64.63 -41.08 6.15
N ALA A 5 -63.36 -41.35 5.81
CA ALA A 5 -62.87 -42.34 4.84
C ALA A 5 -63.02 -41.92 3.34
N THR A 6 -62.12 -42.21 2.40
CA THR A 6 -61.20 -43.35 2.18
C THR A 6 -60.09 -42.99 1.16
N GLY A 7 -58.94 -43.69 1.23
CA GLY A 7 -58.38 -44.43 0.08
C GLY A 7 -57.41 -43.76 -0.92
N VAL A 8 -56.15 -44.20 -0.89
CA VAL A 8 -55.04 -43.96 -1.83
C VAL A 8 -55.18 -44.84 -3.10
N PRO A 9 -54.68 -44.42 -4.30
CA PRO A 9 -53.43 -45.03 -4.82
C PRO A 9 -52.50 -44.07 -5.59
N LYS A 10 -51.18 -44.25 -5.42
CA LYS A 10 -50.14 -43.72 -6.34
C LYS A 10 -50.12 -44.56 -7.63
N PRO A 11 -49.72 -43.96 -8.77
CA PRO A 11 -48.56 -44.55 -9.44
C PRO A 11 -47.62 -43.58 -10.20
N LEU A 12 -46.35 -44.00 -10.21
CA LEU A 12 -45.36 -44.04 -11.29
C LEU A 12 -44.81 -42.75 -11.96
N GLN A 13 -43.48 -42.71 -11.88
CA GLN A 13 -42.47 -41.89 -12.53
C GLN A 13 -42.71 -41.59 -14.02
N SER A 14 -42.34 -40.38 -14.46
CA SER A 14 -41.80 -40.18 -15.80
C SER A 14 -40.68 -39.13 -15.80
N ARG A 15 -39.54 -39.53 -16.42
CA ARG A 15 -38.35 -38.70 -16.66
C ARG A 15 -38.62 -37.71 -17.81
N PRO A 16 -38.04 -36.49 -17.82
CA PRO A 16 -38.12 -35.62 -18.99
C PRO A 16 -37.23 -36.12 -20.14
N LYS A 17 -37.82 -36.08 -21.34
CA LYS A 17 -37.39 -36.66 -22.61
C LYS A 17 -36.26 -35.85 -23.27
N LYS A 18 -35.26 -36.55 -23.81
CA LYS A 18 -34.34 -36.04 -24.85
C LYS A 18 -35.05 -36.12 -26.20
N SER A 19 -34.97 -35.07 -27.00
CA SER A 19 -35.54 -34.99 -28.35
C SER A 19 -34.73 -35.85 -29.36
N PRO A 20 -35.37 -36.69 -30.19
CA PRO A 20 -34.67 -37.53 -31.16
C PRO A 20 -34.71 -36.98 -32.60
N ILE A 21 -33.64 -37.31 -33.32
CA ILE A 21 -33.59 -37.74 -34.74
C ILE A 21 -33.79 -36.62 -35.78
N GLN A 22 -32.72 -36.09 -36.37
CA GLN A 22 -31.94 -36.67 -37.48
C GLN A 22 -32.78 -36.93 -38.74
N LEU A 23 -32.43 -36.24 -39.83
CA LEU A 23 -32.03 -36.83 -41.12
C LEU A 23 -32.12 -35.74 -42.19
N LEU A 24 -31.00 -35.44 -42.85
CA LEU A 24 -30.87 -35.59 -44.31
C LEU A 24 -29.45 -35.21 -44.76
N ARG A 25 -28.81 -36.23 -45.34
CA ARG A 25 -27.87 -36.23 -46.49
C ARG A 25 -26.41 -35.84 -46.29
N SER A 26 -25.64 -36.91 -46.14
CA SER A 26 -24.31 -37.13 -46.69
C SER A 26 -24.14 -36.60 -48.13
N ALA A 27 -23.06 -35.85 -48.35
CA ALA A 27 -22.38 -35.73 -49.64
C ALA A 27 -20.89 -35.97 -49.39
N SER A 28 -20.36 -36.97 -50.10
CA SER A 28 -18.99 -37.46 -50.07
C SER A 28 -18.00 -36.44 -50.65
N SER A 29 -17.00 -36.06 -49.85
CA SER A 29 -15.81 -35.33 -50.32
C SER A 29 -14.70 -36.34 -50.69
N PRO A 30 -14.09 -36.26 -51.88
CA PRO A 30 -13.17 -37.29 -52.40
C PRO A 30 -11.72 -37.15 -51.90
N PHE A 31 -11.46 -36.40 -50.83
CA PHE A 31 -10.08 -36.17 -50.32
C PHE A 31 -9.85 -36.64 -48.89
N GLY A 32 -10.76 -37.44 -48.31
CA GLY A 32 -10.69 -37.86 -46.91
C GLY A 32 -9.63 -38.92 -46.55
N ASN A 33 -9.02 -39.58 -47.53
CA ASN A 33 -8.17 -40.76 -47.30
C ASN A 33 -6.76 -40.68 -47.93
N HIS A 34 -6.08 -39.53 -47.82
CA HIS A 34 -4.64 -39.48 -48.13
C HIS A 34 -3.75 -39.46 -46.88
N PRO A 35 -2.68 -40.31 -46.83
CA PRO A 35 -1.84 -40.46 -45.65
C PRO A 35 -1.03 -39.20 -45.33
N ARG A 36 -1.10 -38.80 -44.06
CA ARG A 36 -0.45 -37.63 -43.46
C ARG A 36 1.07 -37.82 -43.44
N ARG A 37 1.82 -37.06 -44.25
CA ARG A 37 3.28 -36.94 -44.15
C ARG A 37 3.64 -35.60 -43.50
N LYS A 38 4.51 -35.64 -42.48
CA LYS A 38 5.02 -34.45 -41.77
C LYS A 38 5.74 -33.54 -42.76
N ALA A 39 5.37 -32.26 -42.79
CA ALA A 39 6.10 -31.25 -43.56
C ALA A 39 7.45 -30.98 -42.91
N ALA A 40 8.52 -31.27 -43.65
CA ALA A 40 9.87 -30.83 -43.36
C ALA A 40 9.97 -29.32 -43.69
N THR A 41 10.37 -28.52 -42.70
CA THR A 41 10.67 -27.11 -42.85
C THR A 41 12.06 -26.93 -43.48
N THR A 42 12.12 -26.47 -44.72
CA THR A 42 13.30 -25.83 -45.31
C THR A 42 13.53 -24.45 -44.65
N PRO A 43 14.79 -23.98 -44.54
CA PRO A 43 15.16 -22.87 -43.69
C PRO A 43 14.87 -21.54 -44.39
N GLN A 44 13.90 -20.79 -43.89
CA GLN A 44 13.86 -19.35 -44.15
C GLN A 44 14.82 -18.65 -43.21
N ALA A 45 15.65 -17.78 -43.78
CA ALA A 45 16.63 -16.95 -43.10
C ALA A 45 15.97 -16.09 -42.01
N GLY A 46 15.96 -16.64 -40.80
CA GLY A 46 15.70 -15.89 -39.58
C GLY A 46 16.92 -15.04 -39.30
N VAL A 47 16.73 -13.71 -39.34
CA VAL A 47 17.58 -12.76 -38.64
C VAL A 47 17.69 -13.27 -37.20
N LYS A 48 18.85 -13.85 -36.86
CA LYS A 48 19.25 -14.16 -35.51
C LYS A 48 19.27 -12.84 -34.75
N ARG A 49 18.15 -12.50 -34.11
CA ARG A 49 18.18 -11.65 -32.94
C ARG A 49 18.95 -12.48 -31.91
N SER A 50 20.21 -12.13 -31.75
CA SER A 50 21.08 -12.60 -30.69
C SER A 50 20.32 -12.48 -29.37
N GLN A 51 19.71 -13.58 -28.94
CA GLN A 51 19.67 -13.86 -27.52
C GLN A 51 21.13 -13.97 -27.13
N SER A 52 21.68 -12.88 -26.59
CA SER A 52 22.86 -12.98 -25.75
C SER A 52 22.46 -13.90 -24.61
N GLU A 53 22.81 -15.19 -24.74
CA GLU A 53 23.09 -16.03 -23.59
C GLU A 53 24.09 -15.23 -22.74
N ALA A 54 23.57 -14.56 -21.72
CA ALA A 54 24.40 -13.95 -20.71
C ALA A 54 25.09 -15.10 -19.99
N ASN A 55 26.37 -15.29 -20.31
CA ASN A 55 27.26 -16.11 -19.50
C ASN A 55 27.06 -15.71 -18.02
N PRO A 56 26.85 -16.67 -17.09
CA PRO A 56 26.72 -16.37 -15.66
C PRO A 56 28.03 -15.87 -15.02
N SER A 57 29.07 -15.59 -15.81
CA SER A 57 30.38 -15.12 -15.38
C SER A 57 30.62 -13.61 -15.51
N SER A 58 29.64 -12.83 -15.98
CA SER A 58 29.81 -11.39 -16.21
C SER A 58 28.84 -10.46 -15.46
N GLU A 59 28.25 -10.91 -14.34
CA GLU A 59 27.67 -9.94 -13.40
C GLU A 59 28.83 -9.31 -12.60
N GLN A 60 29.33 -8.18 -13.11
CA GLN A 60 30.21 -7.30 -12.35
C GLN A 60 29.36 -6.34 -11.53
N PRO A 61 29.80 -6.02 -10.30
CA PRO A 61 29.12 -5.00 -9.51
C PRO A 61 29.24 -3.64 -10.20
N LEU A 62 28.27 -2.77 -9.95
CA LEU A 62 28.34 -1.37 -10.34
C LEU A 62 29.47 -0.69 -9.55
N ASP A 63 30.25 0.16 -10.24
CA ASP A 63 31.28 0.94 -9.58
C ASP A 63 30.66 1.81 -8.48
N ASN A 64 31.22 1.78 -7.28
CA ASN A 64 30.76 2.63 -6.17
C ASN A 64 31.77 3.76 -5.95
N THR A 65 31.44 4.94 -6.44
CA THR A 65 32.27 6.16 -6.32
C THR A 65 31.85 7.06 -5.16
N GLY A 66 30.76 6.72 -4.45
CA GLY A 66 30.31 7.48 -3.28
C GLY A 66 28.83 7.29 -2.95
N ILE A 67 28.53 7.26 -1.66
CA ILE A 67 27.17 7.06 -1.12
C ILE A 67 26.35 8.35 -1.26
N VAL A 68 25.09 8.20 -1.63
CA VAL A 68 24.08 9.27 -1.71
C VAL A 68 23.03 9.00 -0.65
N THR A 69 23.05 9.77 0.42
CA THR A 69 22.13 9.63 1.56
C THR A 69 20.81 10.38 1.35
N THR A 70 20.79 11.38 0.46
CA THR A 70 19.64 12.27 0.24
C THR A 70 19.49 12.59 -1.25
N LEU A 71 18.26 12.76 -1.71
CA LEU A 71 17.84 13.10 -3.06
C LEU A 71 17.02 14.41 -3.05
N PRO A 72 17.66 15.57 -2.80
CA PRO A 72 16.92 16.82 -2.71
C PRO A 72 16.37 17.26 -4.07
N PRO A 73 15.10 17.71 -4.13
CA PRO A 73 14.44 18.11 -5.35
C PRO A 73 14.98 19.46 -5.83
N PRO A 74 15.21 19.62 -7.14
CA PRO A 74 15.74 20.87 -7.68
C PRO A 74 14.69 21.98 -7.57
N LYS A 75 15.12 23.19 -7.17
CA LYS A 75 14.30 24.42 -7.14
C LYS A 75 13.15 24.41 -6.12
N VAL A 76 13.15 23.49 -5.15
CA VAL A 76 12.18 23.50 -4.05
C VAL A 76 12.86 24.06 -2.80
N PRO A 77 12.23 25.02 -2.10
CA PRO A 77 12.67 25.47 -0.79
C PRO A 77 12.84 24.30 0.19
N GLN A 78 13.89 24.37 1.02
CA GLN A 78 14.28 23.29 1.93
C GLN A 78 13.60 23.38 3.31
N ASP A 79 12.47 24.07 3.40
CA ASP A 79 11.63 24.10 4.59
C ASP A 79 10.70 22.88 4.63
N VAL A 80 10.44 22.37 5.84
CA VAL A 80 9.60 21.19 6.06
C VAL A 80 8.23 21.30 5.37
N VAL A 81 7.59 22.47 5.39
CA VAL A 81 6.25 22.65 4.80
C VAL A 81 6.32 22.51 3.28
N SER A 82 7.25 23.20 2.61
CA SER A 82 7.45 23.04 1.16
C SER A 82 7.83 21.63 0.76
N LEU A 83 8.65 20.93 1.56
CA LEU A 83 9.01 19.53 1.30
C LEU A 83 7.80 18.59 1.42
N ILE A 84 6.95 18.77 2.44
CA ILE A 84 5.69 18.03 2.59
C ILE A 84 4.81 18.26 1.36
N ARG A 85 4.61 19.51 0.95
CA ARG A 85 3.82 19.87 -0.23
C ARG A 85 4.39 19.28 -1.51
N HIS A 86 5.71 19.30 -1.67
CA HIS A 86 6.38 18.71 -2.82
C HIS A 86 6.11 17.20 -2.89
N ILE A 87 6.27 16.46 -1.79
CA ILE A 87 6.03 15.00 -1.75
C ILE A 87 4.56 14.68 -2.07
N GLN A 88 3.61 15.42 -1.49
CA GLN A 88 2.18 15.25 -1.75
C GLN A 88 1.86 15.46 -3.25
N GLN A 89 2.43 16.49 -3.88
CA GLN A 89 2.23 16.79 -5.31
C GLN A 89 2.90 15.79 -6.24
N HIS A 90 4.02 15.19 -5.82
CA HIS A 90 4.83 14.28 -6.64
C HIS A 90 4.59 12.80 -6.31
N THR A 91 3.47 12.46 -5.69
CA THR A 91 3.11 11.06 -5.40
C THR A 91 2.66 10.32 -6.67
N TRP A 92 1.90 10.99 -7.55
CA TRP A 92 1.17 10.35 -8.64
C TRP A 92 1.69 10.74 -10.02
N THR A 93 1.63 9.79 -10.96
CA THR A 93 1.79 10.06 -12.39
C THR A 93 0.45 10.44 -13.00
N ASP A 94 0.46 11.30 -14.02
CA ASP A 94 -0.74 11.63 -14.78
C ASP A 94 -1.37 10.41 -15.43
N ILE A 95 -2.71 10.41 -15.47
CA ILE A 95 -3.48 9.30 -16.03
C ILE A 95 -3.18 9.23 -17.53
N PRO A 96 -2.71 8.07 -18.04
CA PRO A 96 -2.37 7.95 -19.45
C PRO A 96 -3.62 8.08 -20.31
N GLU A 97 -3.43 8.53 -21.54
CA GLU A 97 -4.52 8.78 -22.50
C GLU A 97 -5.43 7.56 -22.68
N ARG A 98 -6.68 7.78 -23.13
CA ARG A 98 -7.72 6.72 -23.25
C ARG A 98 -7.26 5.49 -24.06
N ALA A 99 -6.33 5.64 -24.99
CA ALA A 99 -5.75 4.55 -25.78
C ALA A 99 -4.74 3.66 -25.00
N ALA A 100 -4.45 3.97 -23.74
CA ALA A 100 -3.50 3.24 -22.91
C ALA A 100 -4.04 1.94 -22.30
N GLY A 101 -5.28 1.55 -22.62
CA GLY A 101 -5.86 0.26 -22.23
C GLY A 101 -6.46 0.21 -20.82
N MET A 102 -6.71 1.36 -20.18
CA MET A 102 -7.55 1.44 -18.98
C MET A 102 -9.01 1.65 -19.36
N ASN A 103 -9.91 0.86 -18.77
CA ASN A 103 -11.34 1.10 -18.89
C ASN A 103 -11.78 2.28 -18.00
N SER A 104 -12.97 2.82 -18.25
CA SER A 104 -13.53 3.93 -17.49
C SER A 104 -13.69 3.59 -16.00
N THR A 105 -14.07 2.36 -15.67
CA THR A 105 -14.20 1.92 -14.27
C THR A 105 -12.85 1.95 -13.55
N ARG A 106 -11.76 1.49 -14.18
CA ARG A 106 -10.43 1.56 -13.58
C ARG A 106 -9.95 2.99 -13.42
N ILE A 107 -10.24 3.87 -14.38
CA ILE A 107 -9.91 5.30 -14.27
C ILE A 107 -10.63 5.90 -13.05
N ALA A 108 -11.92 5.61 -12.87
CA ALA A 108 -12.69 6.06 -11.72
C ALA A 108 -12.16 5.49 -10.40
N GLU A 109 -11.80 4.21 -10.35
CA GLU A 109 -11.15 3.60 -9.17
C GLU A 109 -9.85 4.31 -8.80
N VAL A 110 -9.00 4.60 -9.78
CA VAL A 110 -7.73 5.31 -9.56
C VAL A 110 -7.98 6.71 -9.05
N LEU A 111 -8.90 7.46 -9.66
CA LEU A 111 -9.24 8.81 -9.24
C LEU A 111 -9.82 8.83 -7.81
N ASN A 112 -10.74 7.91 -7.50
CA ASN A 112 -11.32 7.80 -6.16
C ASN A 112 -10.28 7.41 -5.12
N PHE A 113 -9.40 6.46 -5.44
CA PHE A 113 -8.31 6.08 -4.54
C PHE A 113 -7.39 7.26 -4.24
N ARG A 114 -6.97 8.01 -5.27
CA ARG A 114 -6.10 9.19 -5.12
C ARG A 114 -6.78 10.30 -4.33
N LYS A 115 -8.06 10.57 -4.60
CA LYS A 115 -8.86 11.58 -3.88
C LYS A 115 -9.00 11.26 -2.40
N ASN A 116 -9.13 9.97 -2.07
CA ASN A 116 -9.31 9.51 -0.70
C ASN A 116 -7.98 9.21 0.02
N MET A 117 -6.83 9.45 -0.62
CA MET A 117 -5.53 9.17 -0.02
C MET A 117 -5.25 10.21 1.08
N PRO A 118 -4.96 9.79 2.33
CA PRO A 118 -4.73 10.73 3.42
C PRO A 118 -3.43 11.51 3.15
N PRO A 119 -3.37 12.83 3.43
CA PRO A 119 -2.22 13.67 3.11
C PRO A 119 -1.04 13.48 4.10
N ILE A 120 -0.74 12.23 4.44
CA ILE A 120 0.33 11.79 5.33
C ILE A 120 1.62 11.67 4.53
N VAL A 121 2.69 12.20 5.09
CA VAL A 121 4.06 12.04 4.59
C VAL A 121 4.89 11.33 5.65
N SER A 122 5.62 10.29 5.27
CA SER A 122 6.50 9.62 6.24
C SER A 122 7.69 10.51 6.59
N ILE A 123 8.19 10.39 7.82
CA ILE A 123 9.40 11.13 8.24
C ILE A 123 10.63 10.63 7.44
N ALA A 124 10.66 9.34 7.13
CA ALA A 124 11.67 8.75 6.24
C ALA A 124 11.72 9.46 4.89
N HIS A 125 10.57 9.68 4.24
CA HIS A 125 10.48 10.40 2.97
C HIS A 125 11.07 11.81 3.09
N LEU A 126 10.72 12.53 4.16
CA LEU A 126 11.24 13.88 4.39
C LEU A 126 12.76 13.90 4.53
N HIS A 127 13.33 12.93 5.25
CA HIS A 127 14.78 12.82 5.38
C HIS A 127 15.46 12.51 4.05
N ALA A 128 14.85 11.67 3.21
CA ALA A 128 15.39 11.36 1.89
C ALA A 128 15.41 12.59 0.98
N VAL A 129 14.40 13.46 1.05
CA VAL A 129 14.21 14.61 0.14
C VAL A 129 14.85 15.89 0.72
N SER A 130 15.21 15.90 2.00
CA SER A 130 15.92 17.02 2.62
C SER A 130 17.42 17.00 2.33
N THR A 131 18.02 18.19 2.22
CA THR A 131 19.48 18.37 2.20
C THR A 131 20.16 18.04 3.53
N SER A 132 19.46 18.20 4.66
CA SER A 132 20.02 17.99 6.01
C SER A 132 18.95 17.44 6.95
N THR A 133 19.12 16.18 7.34
CA THR A 133 18.18 15.49 8.24
C THR A 133 18.06 16.18 9.59
N THR A 134 19.19 16.59 10.18
CA THR A 134 19.22 17.24 11.50
C THR A 134 18.56 18.62 11.50
N ALA A 135 18.72 19.40 10.42
CA ALA A 135 18.02 20.67 10.27
C ALA A 135 16.51 20.47 10.13
N THR A 136 16.10 19.48 9.34
CA THR A 136 14.69 19.10 9.16
C THR A 136 14.05 18.63 10.46
N GLU A 137 14.72 17.82 11.28
CA GLU A 137 14.20 17.40 12.59
C GLU A 137 14.00 18.58 13.54
N ARG A 138 14.99 19.49 13.61
CA ARG A 138 14.88 20.71 14.44
C ARG A 138 13.69 21.56 14.01
N GLN A 139 13.55 21.81 12.69
CA GLN A 139 12.43 22.57 12.17
C GLN A 139 11.10 21.85 12.39
N LEU A 140 11.05 20.54 12.20
CA LEU A 140 9.86 19.72 12.44
C LEU A 140 9.43 19.81 13.91
N ALA A 141 10.37 19.74 14.86
CA ALA A 141 10.08 19.92 16.28
C ALA A 141 9.48 21.31 16.58
N THR A 142 10.00 22.37 15.96
CA THR A 142 9.43 23.72 16.07
C THR A 142 8.00 23.77 15.52
N LEU A 143 7.75 23.16 14.35
CA LEU A 143 6.43 23.14 13.71
C LEU A 143 5.40 22.29 14.45
N ILE A 144 5.86 21.22 15.11
CA ILE A 144 5.03 20.41 16.01
C ILE A 144 4.72 21.19 17.28
N HIS A 145 5.64 21.99 17.80
CA HIS A 145 5.37 22.83 18.96
C HIS A 145 4.43 24.00 18.62
N SER A 146 4.52 24.55 17.41
CA SER A 146 3.73 25.71 16.97
C SER A 146 2.29 25.41 16.54
N GLY A 147 1.86 24.14 16.47
CA GLY A 147 0.52 23.83 15.96
C GLY A 147 0.41 23.59 14.46
N THR A 148 1.50 23.77 13.70
CA THR A 148 1.43 23.78 12.24
C THR A 148 1.47 22.38 11.64
N VAL A 149 2.28 21.50 12.23
CA VAL A 149 2.44 20.10 11.80
C VAL A 149 2.01 19.18 12.94
N LYS A 150 1.26 18.14 12.62
CA LYS A 150 0.95 17.07 13.56
C LYS A 150 1.69 15.80 13.16
N LYS A 151 2.38 15.20 14.13
CA LYS A 151 2.98 13.88 13.97
C LYS A 151 1.88 12.83 14.19
N ILE A 152 1.92 11.75 13.43
CA ILE A 152 1.04 10.60 13.54
C ILE A 152 1.92 9.36 13.74
N ASN A 153 1.60 8.56 14.74
CA ASN A 153 2.19 7.25 14.88
C ASN A 153 1.50 6.25 13.95
N ILE A 154 2.29 5.48 13.20
CA ILE A 154 1.81 4.48 12.26
C ILE A 154 2.17 3.10 12.84
N PRO A 155 1.35 2.53 13.75
CA PRO A 155 1.71 1.31 14.46
C PRO A 155 1.73 0.08 13.56
N GLY A 156 2.70 -0.82 13.81
CA GLY A 156 2.56 -2.25 13.51
C GLY A 156 2.78 -2.72 12.07
N ARG A 157 3.54 -2.03 11.21
CA ARG A 157 3.82 -2.49 9.84
C ARG A 157 5.29 -2.34 9.44
N GLY A 158 6.09 -3.35 9.76
CA GLY A 158 7.47 -3.57 9.31
C GLY A 158 8.39 -4.14 10.40
N LYS A 159 9.36 -4.99 10.04
CA LYS A 159 10.51 -5.38 10.88
C LYS A 159 11.76 -4.70 10.31
N GLY A 160 12.61 -4.09 11.14
CA GLY A 160 13.84 -3.42 10.66
C GLY A 160 13.56 -2.22 9.73
N GLY A 161 14.44 -1.93 8.77
CA GLY A 161 14.37 -0.79 7.82
C GLY A 161 13.15 -0.73 6.87
N PHE A 162 12.13 -1.55 7.13
CA PHE A 162 10.85 -1.60 6.40
C PHE A 162 9.70 -0.97 7.19
N ALA A 163 9.90 -0.59 8.45
CA ALA A 163 8.87 0.07 9.25
C ALA A 163 8.53 1.44 8.65
N ILE A 164 7.24 1.68 8.36
CA ILE A 164 6.75 3.00 7.96
C ILE A 164 6.75 3.97 9.16
N GLY A 165 6.78 3.43 10.40
CA GLY A 165 7.20 4.09 11.63
C GLY A 165 6.37 5.29 12.04
N GLU A 166 6.67 6.44 11.45
CA GLU A 166 6.16 7.75 11.83
C GLU A 166 5.79 8.56 10.60
N GLY A 167 4.62 9.19 10.65
CA GLY A 167 4.14 10.11 9.62
C GLY A 167 3.92 11.51 10.18
N VAL A 168 3.87 12.49 9.28
CA VAL A 168 3.51 13.87 9.59
C VAL A 168 2.47 14.36 8.60
N ILE A 169 1.68 15.33 9.05
CA ILE A 169 0.64 15.97 8.28
C ILE A 169 0.56 17.45 8.68
N LEU A 170 0.24 18.31 7.72
CA LEU A 170 -0.08 19.70 7.99
C LEU A 170 -1.46 19.80 8.66
N VAL A 171 -1.56 20.50 9.78
CA VAL A 171 -2.82 20.61 10.53
C VAL A 171 -3.92 21.22 9.67
N GLU A 172 -3.58 22.16 8.78
CA GLU A 172 -4.50 22.70 7.77
C GLU A 172 -5.11 21.62 6.87
N ASP A 173 -4.32 20.66 6.38
CA ASP A 173 -4.80 19.58 5.52
C ASP A 173 -5.70 18.61 6.30
N TRP A 174 -5.37 18.37 7.58
CA TRP A 174 -6.21 17.57 8.47
C TRP A 174 -7.57 18.22 8.66
N ILE A 175 -7.58 19.51 9.00
CA ILE A 175 -8.82 20.28 9.20
C ILE A 175 -9.62 20.32 7.89
N ASN A 176 -8.98 20.53 6.74
CA ASN A 176 -9.66 20.50 5.45
C ASN A 176 -10.30 19.13 5.18
N THR A 177 -9.62 18.03 5.53
CA THR A 177 -10.13 16.67 5.37
C THR A 177 -11.40 16.43 6.20
N ILE A 178 -11.43 16.88 7.46
CA ILE A 178 -12.63 16.71 8.30
C ILE A 178 -13.76 17.63 7.87
N GLN A 179 -13.47 18.86 7.42
CA GLN A 179 -14.48 19.81 6.95
C GLN A 179 -15.21 19.29 5.70
N GLN A 180 -14.48 18.66 4.78
CA GLN A 180 -15.05 18.08 3.56
C GLN A 180 -15.85 16.78 3.79
N HIS A 181 -15.74 16.16 4.98
CA HIS A 181 -16.43 14.90 5.26
C HIS A 181 -17.94 15.13 5.46
N SER A 182 -18.78 14.53 4.62
CA SER A 182 -20.23 14.78 4.63
C SER A 182 -20.97 14.13 5.81
N ALA A 183 -20.44 13.05 6.38
CA ALA A 183 -21.13 12.28 7.41
C ALA A 183 -21.06 12.89 8.83
N LEU A 184 -20.25 13.94 9.04
CA LEU A 184 -20.07 14.55 10.36
C LEU A 184 -20.85 15.86 10.47
N SER A 185 -21.46 16.09 11.63
CA SER A 185 -22.15 17.34 11.93
C SER A 185 -21.18 18.53 12.01
N GLN A 186 -21.65 19.73 11.68
CA GLN A 186 -20.79 20.93 11.69
C GLN A 186 -20.25 21.26 13.09
N GLN A 187 -21.05 21.00 14.12
CA GLN A 187 -20.64 21.19 15.51
C GLN A 187 -19.52 20.23 15.91
N LEU A 188 -19.62 18.95 15.52
CA LEU A 188 -18.60 17.95 15.78
C LEU A 188 -17.28 18.26 15.04
N LYS A 189 -17.37 18.74 13.79
CA LYS A 189 -16.19 19.19 13.02
C LYS A 189 -15.43 20.32 13.73
N GLN A 190 -16.16 21.35 14.20
CA GLN A 190 -15.57 22.47 14.91
C GLN A 190 -14.98 22.04 16.26
N LYS A 191 -15.69 21.18 17.00
CA LYS A 191 -15.21 20.64 18.28
C LYS A 191 -13.94 19.83 18.09
N TYR A 192 -13.90 18.94 17.10
CA TYR A 192 -12.72 18.16 16.77
C TYR A 192 -11.53 19.03 16.38
N ALA A 193 -11.74 20.06 15.55
CA ALA A 193 -10.68 21.00 15.16
C ALA A 193 -10.06 21.70 16.37
N LYS A 194 -10.89 22.20 17.31
CA LYS A 194 -10.41 22.81 18.57
C LYS A 194 -9.58 21.82 19.39
N VAL A 195 -10.09 20.60 19.58
CA VAL A 195 -9.37 19.55 20.32
C VAL A 195 -8.04 19.20 19.64
N LEU A 196 -8.00 19.21 18.30
CA LEU A 196 -6.78 18.93 17.52
C LEU A 196 -5.71 20.01 17.71
N GLU A 197 -6.12 21.29 17.72
CA GLU A 197 -5.27 22.46 17.92
C GLU A 197 -4.75 22.53 19.36
N GLU A 198 -5.62 22.32 20.36
CA GLU A 198 -5.25 22.30 21.78
C GLU A 198 -4.28 21.17 22.12
N ASN A 199 -4.38 20.02 21.44
CA ASN A 199 -3.55 18.84 21.69
C ASN A 199 -2.50 18.67 20.61
N THR A 200 -1.61 19.65 20.44
CA THR A 200 -0.66 19.64 19.31
C THR A 200 0.34 18.48 19.35
N SER A 201 0.99 18.26 20.50
CA SER A 201 2.05 17.25 20.63
C SER A 201 1.53 15.84 20.97
N SER A 202 0.27 15.73 21.43
CA SER A 202 -0.30 14.45 21.84
C SER A 202 -0.99 13.72 20.68
N TYR A 203 -0.69 12.42 20.55
CA TYR A 203 -1.38 11.51 19.63
C TYR A 203 -2.71 10.99 20.18
N THR A 204 -2.89 11.09 21.50
CA THR A 204 -4.04 10.52 22.20
C THR A 204 -4.75 11.58 23.02
N VAL A 205 -6.07 11.45 23.12
CA VAL A 205 -6.91 12.31 23.95
C VAL A 205 -7.86 11.47 24.81
N PRO A 206 -8.25 11.96 25.99
CA PRO A 206 -9.29 11.31 26.79
C PRO A 206 -10.62 11.27 26.04
N ALA A 207 -11.33 10.14 26.09
CA ALA A 207 -12.66 10.00 25.49
C ALA A 207 -13.69 10.95 26.12
N SER A 208 -13.45 11.41 27.35
CA SER A 208 -14.31 12.36 28.07
C SER A 208 -14.42 13.74 27.39
N LEU A 209 -13.56 14.06 26.42
CA LEU A 209 -13.68 15.31 25.64
C LEU A 209 -14.87 15.28 24.66
N PHE A 210 -15.36 14.09 24.32
CA PHE A 210 -16.43 13.88 23.36
C PHE A 210 -17.61 13.17 24.02
N GLN A 211 -18.81 13.42 23.52
CA GLN A 211 -19.98 12.63 23.89
C GLN A 211 -19.85 11.22 23.30
N PRO A 212 -20.45 10.18 23.91
CA PRO A 212 -20.31 8.81 23.43
C PRO A 212 -20.79 8.63 21.98
N GLU A 213 -21.86 9.34 21.59
CA GLU A 213 -22.37 9.37 20.21
C GLU A 213 -21.36 9.99 19.24
N GLU A 214 -20.75 11.13 19.63
CA GLU A 214 -19.70 11.80 18.85
C GLU A 214 -18.47 10.90 18.67
N VAL A 215 -18.09 10.15 19.70
CA VAL A 215 -16.97 9.19 19.63
C VAL A 215 -17.27 8.10 18.61
N GLN A 216 -18.48 7.54 18.61
CA GLN A 216 -18.88 6.52 17.66
C GLN A 216 -18.88 7.05 16.22
N GLU A 217 -19.37 8.28 16.00
CA GLU A 217 -19.32 8.94 14.69
C GLU A 217 -17.89 9.18 14.20
N LEU A 218 -17.01 9.68 15.07
CA LEU A 218 -15.59 9.93 14.75
C LEU A 218 -14.83 8.64 14.44
N ILE A 219 -15.11 7.56 15.17
CA ILE A 219 -14.53 6.23 14.91
C ILE A 219 -15.07 5.66 13.59
N ALA A 220 -16.38 5.73 13.36
CA ALA A 220 -17.00 5.24 12.12
C ALA A 220 -16.49 5.99 10.88
N ALA A 221 -16.24 7.29 11.01
CA ALA A 221 -15.63 8.11 9.97
C ALA A 221 -14.10 7.94 9.85
N GLY A 222 -13.45 7.22 10.78
CA GLY A 222 -12.02 6.91 10.74
C GLY A 222 -11.10 8.03 11.24
N PHE A 223 -11.64 9.06 11.89
CA PHE A 223 -10.87 10.19 12.44
C PHE A 223 -10.31 9.93 13.85
N MET A 224 -10.82 8.89 14.51
CA MET A 224 -10.31 8.41 15.79
C MET A 224 -10.31 6.89 15.83
N THR A 225 -9.46 6.33 16.68
CA THR A 225 -9.47 4.91 17.05
C THR A 225 -9.50 4.79 18.56
N SER A 226 -10.36 3.93 19.10
CA SER A 226 -10.38 3.65 20.53
C SER A 226 -9.29 2.63 20.86
N THR A 227 -8.50 2.92 21.89
CA THR A 227 -7.44 2.03 22.38
C THR A 227 -7.99 0.96 23.33
N SER A 228 -9.19 1.16 23.86
CA SER A 228 -9.80 0.33 24.91
C SER A 228 -10.41 -0.96 24.35
N VAL A 229 -10.68 -1.02 23.04
CA VAL A 229 -11.30 -2.19 22.37
C VAL A 229 -10.34 -3.36 22.13
N LEU A 230 -9.05 -3.20 22.43
CA LEU A 230 -8.10 -4.32 22.46
C LEU A 230 -7.92 -4.92 23.86
N SER A 231 -8.65 -4.40 24.87
CA SER A 231 -8.59 -4.86 26.26
C SER A 231 -9.88 -5.53 26.77
N GLY A 232 -10.91 -5.70 25.93
CA GLY A 232 -12.20 -6.27 26.36
C GLY A 232 -12.87 -7.18 25.32
N ASP A 233 -12.86 -8.49 25.58
CA ASP A 233 -13.87 -9.54 25.37
C ASP A 233 -14.91 -9.53 24.21
N LEU A 234 -14.76 -8.73 23.15
CA LEU A 234 -15.76 -8.69 22.06
C LEU A 234 -15.44 -9.57 20.84
N PHE A 235 -14.40 -10.42 20.87
CA PHE A 235 -14.06 -11.28 19.73
C PHE A 235 -13.83 -12.77 20.04
N SER A 236 -14.31 -13.27 21.17
CA SER A 236 -14.25 -14.71 21.49
C SER A 236 -15.64 -15.29 21.75
N LEU A 237 -16.47 -15.39 20.70
CA LEU A 237 -17.49 -16.43 20.65
C LEU A 237 -16.82 -17.75 20.22
N PRO A 238 -16.92 -18.84 21.00
CA PRO A 238 -16.39 -20.13 20.59
C PRO A 238 -17.27 -20.70 19.47
N GLY A 239 -16.68 -20.90 18.28
CA GLY A 239 -17.32 -21.69 17.20
C GLY A 239 -17.35 -21.12 15.79
N GLN A 240 -16.79 -19.93 15.52
CA GLN A 240 -16.65 -19.44 14.14
C GLN A 240 -15.20 -19.44 13.65
N ALA A 241 -15.02 -19.90 12.41
CA ALA A 241 -13.75 -20.15 11.77
C ALA A 241 -12.86 -18.89 11.72
N SER A 242 -11.62 -19.08 12.12
CA SER A 242 -10.53 -18.11 12.11
C SER A 242 -10.36 -17.45 10.74
N SER A 243 -10.41 -16.12 10.69
CA SER A 243 -9.86 -15.35 9.57
C SER A 243 -8.33 -15.32 9.70
N PRO A 244 -7.56 -15.47 8.61
CA PRO A 244 -6.12 -15.68 8.67
C PRO A 244 -5.38 -14.37 8.97
N GLY A 245 -4.80 -14.23 10.17
CA GLY A 245 -3.99 -13.04 10.48
C GLY A 245 -3.31 -12.94 11.86
N SER A 246 -3.44 -13.91 12.76
CA SER A 246 -3.05 -13.78 14.18
C SER A 246 -1.78 -14.54 14.60
N SER A 247 -0.73 -14.60 13.77
CA SER A 247 0.47 -15.40 14.06
C SER A 247 1.76 -14.61 14.33
N SER A 248 1.73 -13.51 15.10
CA SER A 248 2.99 -12.77 15.39
C SER A 248 3.13 -12.15 16.78
N LEU A 249 2.60 -12.78 17.83
CA LEU A 249 2.72 -12.26 19.21
C LEU A 249 3.91 -12.82 20.02
N ALA A 250 4.74 -13.73 19.49
CA ALA A 250 5.67 -14.48 20.35
C ALA A 250 7.09 -13.91 20.54
N ASN A 251 7.57 -12.91 19.77
CA ASN A 251 9.02 -12.62 19.73
C ASN A 251 9.46 -11.16 20.05
N SER A 252 8.63 -10.32 20.67
CA SER A 252 8.88 -8.85 20.77
C SER A 252 9.55 -8.34 22.06
N TRP A 253 10.37 -9.13 22.76
CA TRP A 253 10.97 -8.70 24.04
C TRP A 253 12.45 -8.31 23.96
N SER A 254 13.09 -8.36 22.79
CA SER A 254 14.57 -8.24 22.72
C SER A 254 15.17 -7.18 21.78
N THR A 255 14.40 -6.26 21.15
CA THR A 255 14.98 -5.42 20.07
C THR A 255 14.59 -3.93 20.05
N ALA A 256 14.13 -3.33 21.16
CA ALA A 256 13.95 -1.87 21.18
C ALA A 256 15.32 -1.16 21.15
N ALA A 257 15.52 -0.21 20.22
CA ALA A 257 16.73 0.60 20.14
C ALA A 257 16.86 1.49 21.40
N THR A 258 18.05 1.48 22.01
CA THR A 258 18.39 2.24 23.21
C THR A 258 18.11 3.73 22.99
N GLY A 259 17.29 4.34 23.86
CA GLY A 259 16.92 5.76 23.79
C GLY A 259 15.53 6.08 23.22
N THR A 260 14.76 5.07 22.79
CA THR A 260 13.36 5.26 22.36
C THR A 260 12.37 5.10 23.51
N LEU A 261 11.23 5.80 23.47
CA LEU A 261 10.13 5.68 24.46
C LEU A 261 9.59 4.24 24.60
N ALA A 262 9.83 3.37 23.61
CA ALA A 262 9.52 1.94 23.69
C ALA A 262 10.46 1.16 24.65
N ALA A 263 11.65 1.67 24.94
CA ALA A 263 12.62 1.07 25.87
C ALA A 263 12.30 1.41 27.34
N THR A 264 11.61 2.53 27.58
CA THR A 264 11.06 2.90 28.89
C THR A 264 9.62 2.40 28.96
N GLY A 265 9.40 1.21 29.52
CA GLY A 265 8.09 0.56 29.59
C GLY A 265 7.02 1.34 30.37
N GLY A 266 6.47 2.39 29.75
CA GLY A 266 5.30 3.14 30.22
C GLY A 266 4.03 2.72 29.49
N ALA A 267 2.87 3.23 29.93
CA ALA A 267 1.57 2.92 29.33
C ALA A 267 1.56 3.12 27.80
N SER A 268 2.26 4.14 27.29
CA SER A 268 2.42 4.41 25.85
C SER A 268 3.32 3.42 25.09
N ALA A 269 4.19 2.65 25.78
CA ALA A 269 5.07 1.65 25.14
C ALA A 269 4.28 0.44 24.64
N VAL A 270 3.16 0.10 25.29
CA VAL A 270 2.23 -0.95 24.84
C VAL A 270 1.58 -0.56 23.48
N HIS A 271 1.43 0.74 23.21
CA HIS A 271 0.88 1.26 21.96
C HIS A 271 1.86 1.24 20.79
N LEU A 272 3.18 1.33 21.04
CA LEU A 272 4.19 1.37 19.98
C LEU A 272 4.38 0.02 19.28
N ASN A 273 4.08 -1.08 19.96
CA ASN A 273 4.37 -2.43 19.47
C ASN A 273 3.15 -3.17 18.90
N GLY A 274 1.98 -2.52 18.77
CA GLY A 274 0.78 -3.13 18.18
C GLY A 274 0.38 -4.46 18.84
N GLY A 275 0.70 -4.64 20.12
CA GLY A 275 0.47 -5.86 20.88
C GLY A 275 -0.64 -5.66 21.91
N GLY A 276 -1.70 -6.46 21.81
CA GLY A 276 -2.64 -6.66 22.90
C GLY A 276 -1.89 -7.20 24.12
N GLY A 277 -1.87 -6.44 25.20
CA GLY A 277 -1.21 -6.83 26.44
C GLY A 277 -2.03 -7.87 27.19
N LYS A 278 -1.63 -9.15 27.06
CA LYS A 278 -1.83 -10.12 28.14
C LYS A 278 -0.58 -10.04 29.04
N GLY A 279 -0.59 -9.07 29.95
CA GLY A 279 0.35 -8.95 31.06
C GLY A 279 -0.29 -9.53 32.32
N LEU A 280 0.39 -10.50 32.92
CA LEU A 280 -0.04 -11.35 34.03
C LEU A 280 -0.44 -10.58 35.29
N ASN A 281 -1.59 -10.93 35.86
CA ASN A 281 -1.84 -10.91 37.30
C ASN A 281 -2.74 -12.11 37.65
N LEU A 282 -2.11 -13.25 37.93
CA LEU A 282 -2.75 -14.36 38.67
C LEU A 282 -2.16 -14.41 40.07
N THR A 283 -2.48 -13.39 40.87
CA THR A 283 -2.67 -13.56 42.30
C THR A 283 -4.18 -13.63 42.52
N PRO A 284 -4.74 -14.74 43.03
CA PRO A 284 -6.19 -14.88 43.17
C PRO A 284 -6.60 -14.27 44.51
N SER A 285 -7.07 -13.01 44.51
CA SER A 285 -7.97 -12.53 45.57
C SER A 285 -8.59 -11.18 45.23
N THR A 286 -9.87 -11.07 45.59
CA THR A 286 -10.77 -9.90 45.63
C THR A 286 -11.47 -9.47 44.32
N PRO A 287 -12.81 -9.58 44.26
CA PRO A 287 -13.61 -8.94 43.22
C PRO A 287 -13.70 -7.44 43.56
N LYS A 288 -12.91 -6.62 42.86
CA LYS A 288 -13.10 -5.16 42.89
C LYS A 288 -13.94 -4.74 41.68
N SER A 289 -14.91 -3.88 41.97
CA SER A 289 -15.89 -3.19 41.15
C SER A 289 -15.41 -2.77 39.75
N PRO A 290 -16.31 -2.53 38.78
CA PRO A 290 -15.94 -2.03 37.45
C PRO A 290 -15.40 -0.60 37.56
N SER A 291 -14.11 -0.47 37.87
CA SER A 291 -13.42 0.81 37.79
C SER A 291 -13.37 1.22 36.33
N GLN A 292 -14.07 2.31 36.01
CA GLN A 292 -13.98 3.07 34.77
C GLN A 292 -12.51 3.33 34.44
N GLN A 293 -11.91 2.50 33.60
CA GLN A 293 -10.65 2.89 32.99
C GLN A 293 -10.96 4.08 32.06
N PRO A 294 -10.19 5.19 32.13
CA PRO A 294 -10.38 6.31 31.23
C PRO A 294 -10.11 5.81 29.80
N GLN A 295 -11.18 5.70 29.00
CA GLN A 295 -11.01 5.32 27.61
C GLN A 295 -10.19 6.39 26.90
N THR A 296 -9.10 5.99 26.25
CA THR A 296 -8.28 6.89 25.45
C THR A 296 -8.58 6.70 23.97
N LEU A 297 -8.60 7.81 23.24
CA LEU A 297 -8.81 7.85 21.80
C LEU A 297 -7.51 8.29 21.15
N THR A 298 -7.15 7.66 20.04
CA THR A 298 -5.98 8.03 19.23
C THR A 298 -6.46 8.74 17.97
N PHE A 299 -5.84 9.86 17.63
CA PHE A 299 -6.14 10.56 16.37
C PHE A 299 -5.73 9.69 15.18
N SER A 300 -6.61 9.58 14.19
CA SER A 300 -6.34 8.87 12.94
C SER A 300 -6.94 9.64 11.76
N LEU A 301 -6.54 9.26 10.55
CA LEU A 301 -7.18 9.75 9.33
C LEU A 301 -7.89 8.60 8.61
N PRO A 302 -9.01 8.88 7.93
CA PRO A 302 -9.64 7.91 7.06
C PRO A 302 -8.64 7.43 6.00
N TYR A 303 -8.79 6.18 5.55
CA TYR A 303 -7.94 5.55 4.53
C TYR A 303 -6.45 5.41 4.88
N THR A 304 -6.03 5.67 6.12
CA THR A 304 -4.64 5.42 6.58
C THR A 304 -4.20 3.99 6.26
N GLY A 305 -5.04 2.97 6.51
CA GLY A 305 -4.70 1.58 6.19
C GLY A 305 -4.43 1.31 4.70
N ALA A 306 -5.14 2.00 3.80
CA ALA A 306 -4.95 1.87 2.36
C ALA A 306 -3.64 2.51 1.90
N TYR A 307 -3.28 3.67 2.47
CA TYR A 307 -1.98 4.31 2.28
C TYR A 307 -0.82 3.40 2.71
N LEU A 308 -0.91 2.80 3.91
CA LEU A 308 0.14 1.91 4.41
C LEU A 308 0.31 0.66 3.55
N ARG A 309 -0.81 0.11 3.07
CA ARG A 309 -0.80 -1.03 2.16
C ARG A 309 -0.10 -0.67 0.85
N LEU A 310 -0.43 0.49 0.27
CA LEU A 310 0.23 0.98 -0.95
C LEU A 310 1.74 1.09 -0.76
N VAL A 311 2.20 1.77 0.29
CA VAL A 311 3.64 1.93 0.56
C VAL A 311 4.30 0.57 0.74
N THR A 312 3.73 -0.32 1.54
CA THR A 312 4.31 -1.66 1.80
C THR A 312 4.41 -2.49 0.51
N GLU A 313 3.33 -2.55 -0.28
CA GLU A 313 3.32 -3.31 -1.54
C GLU A 313 4.24 -2.67 -2.60
N ALA A 314 4.36 -1.35 -2.63
CA ALA A 314 5.25 -0.62 -3.53
C ALA A 314 6.73 -0.86 -3.16
N ARG A 315 7.09 -0.79 -1.87
CA ARG A 315 8.43 -1.09 -1.37
C ARG A 315 8.84 -2.51 -1.74
N THR A 316 8.01 -3.49 -1.37
CA THR A 316 8.27 -4.91 -1.68
C THR A 316 8.43 -5.16 -3.18
N HIS A 317 7.69 -4.44 -4.02
CA HIS A 317 7.88 -4.50 -5.46
C HIS A 317 9.23 -3.93 -5.90
N LEU A 318 9.67 -2.78 -5.39
CA LEU A 318 10.98 -2.21 -5.70
C LEU A 318 12.11 -3.19 -5.33
N PHE A 319 12.04 -3.82 -4.15
CA PHE A 319 13.00 -4.86 -3.76
C PHE A 319 12.99 -6.06 -4.70
N SER A 320 11.81 -6.47 -5.16
CA SER A 320 11.70 -7.55 -6.14
C SER A 320 12.34 -7.16 -7.48
N LEU A 321 12.30 -5.89 -7.88
CA LEU A 321 12.96 -5.41 -9.10
C LEU A 321 14.49 -5.44 -8.97
N LEU A 322 15.03 -4.99 -7.83
CA LEU A 322 16.47 -5.02 -7.51
C LEU A 322 17.02 -6.46 -7.44
N THR A 323 16.28 -7.35 -6.78
CA THR A 323 16.69 -8.77 -6.67
C THR A 323 16.66 -9.46 -8.03
N LYS A 324 15.75 -9.07 -8.92
CA LYS A 324 15.65 -9.61 -10.29
C LYS A 324 16.60 -8.92 -11.27
N SER A 325 17.13 -7.74 -10.99
CA SER A 325 18.10 -7.06 -11.86
C SER A 325 19.50 -7.59 -11.66
N SER A 326 19.90 -7.82 -10.40
CA SER A 326 21.15 -8.46 -10.05
C SER A 326 20.91 -9.41 -8.88
N PRO A 327 20.74 -10.71 -9.13
CA PRO A 327 20.54 -11.69 -8.06
C PRO A 327 21.71 -11.73 -7.07
N LYS A 328 22.94 -11.46 -7.55
CA LYS A 328 24.15 -11.52 -6.73
C LYS A 328 24.40 -10.27 -5.89
N TYR A 329 24.29 -9.08 -6.48
CA TYR A 329 24.62 -7.81 -5.80
C TYR A 329 23.39 -7.00 -5.40
N LYS A 330 22.19 -7.38 -5.88
CA LYS A 330 20.91 -6.72 -5.59
C LYS A 330 20.94 -5.22 -5.88
N GLU A 331 21.63 -4.86 -6.94
CA GLU A 331 21.79 -3.48 -7.39
C GLU A 331 21.35 -3.28 -8.84
N SER A 332 21.06 -2.03 -9.19
CA SER A 332 20.69 -1.60 -10.53
C SER A 332 20.83 -0.09 -10.66
N THR A 333 20.89 0.42 -11.89
CA THR A 333 20.81 1.87 -12.13
C THR A 333 19.38 2.36 -11.90
N ARG A 334 19.26 3.60 -11.41
CA ARG A 334 17.98 4.26 -11.15
C ARG A 334 17.08 4.25 -12.39
N GLU A 335 17.65 4.53 -13.55
CA GLU A 335 16.95 4.60 -14.83
C GLU A 335 16.38 3.23 -15.23
N MET A 336 17.15 2.16 -15.04
CA MET A 336 16.71 0.79 -15.34
C MET A 336 15.60 0.34 -14.40
N LEU A 337 15.67 0.71 -13.12
CA LEU A 337 14.59 0.45 -12.16
C LEU A 337 13.33 1.24 -12.49
N ARG A 338 13.47 2.51 -12.88
CA ARG A 338 12.36 3.35 -13.32
C ARG A 338 11.64 2.75 -14.52
N GLU A 339 12.38 2.32 -15.54
CA GLU A 339 11.81 1.67 -16.72
C GLU A 339 11.05 0.39 -16.35
N ARG A 340 11.64 -0.45 -15.49
CA ARG A 340 10.99 -1.68 -15.00
C ARG A 340 9.76 -1.39 -14.13
N TRP A 341 9.79 -0.33 -13.32
CA TRP A 341 8.64 0.14 -12.54
C TRP A 341 7.47 0.55 -13.42
N ASP A 342 7.77 1.26 -14.51
CA ASP A 342 6.79 1.69 -15.52
C ASP A 342 6.36 0.56 -16.47
N GLY A 343 6.87 -0.66 -16.26
CA GLY A 343 6.45 -1.87 -16.97
C GLY A 343 7.26 -2.20 -18.22
N GLY A 344 8.47 -1.64 -18.37
CA GLY A 344 9.34 -1.91 -19.52
C GLY A 344 8.78 -1.37 -20.83
N ILE A 345 7.95 -0.34 -20.76
CA ILE A 345 7.34 0.27 -21.95
C ILE A 345 8.30 1.36 -22.43
N PRO A 346 8.74 1.32 -23.72
CA PRO A 346 9.57 2.37 -24.28
C PRO A 346 8.90 3.72 -24.08
N LEU A 347 9.60 4.63 -23.38
CA LEU A 347 9.15 5.98 -23.12
C LEU A 347 8.88 6.66 -24.46
N GLU A 348 7.66 7.14 -24.65
CA GLU A 348 7.37 8.31 -25.50
C GLU A 348 7.80 8.31 -26.98
N ASP A 349 8.23 7.19 -27.58
CA ASP A 349 8.48 7.17 -29.03
C ASP A 349 7.18 7.45 -29.80
N ALA A 350 7.19 8.50 -30.63
CA ALA A 350 6.05 8.86 -31.49
C ALA A 350 5.61 7.66 -32.37
N GLN A 351 6.56 6.82 -32.79
CA GLN A 351 6.31 5.59 -33.53
C GLN A 351 5.59 4.53 -32.69
N SER A 352 5.97 4.37 -31.42
CA SER A 352 5.33 3.43 -30.49
C SER A 352 3.93 3.92 -30.10
N ARG A 353 3.74 5.23 -29.91
CA ARG A 353 2.42 5.87 -29.72
C ARG A 353 1.52 5.65 -30.94
N ALA A 354 2.02 5.88 -32.15
CA ALA A 354 1.27 5.68 -33.39
C ALA A 354 0.90 4.21 -33.63
N LYS A 355 1.82 3.26 -33.37
CA LYS A 355 1.52 1.81 -33.44
C LYS A 355 0.46 1.40 -32.42
N ARG A 356 0.47 1.97 -31.21
CA ARG A 356 -0.58 1.73 -30.19
C ARG A 356 -1.93 2.27 -30.62
N ALA A 357 -1.99 3.49 -31.15
CA ALA A 357 -3.23 4.10 -31.63
C ALA A 357 -3.86 3.28 -32.77
N ARG A 358 -3.05 2.61 -33.60
CA ARG A 358 -3.49 1.71 -34.67
C ARG A 358 -3.82 0.28 -34.22
N GLY A 359 -3.61 -0.07 -32.94
CA GLY A 359 -3.84 -1.42 -32.44
C GLY A 359 -2.79 -2.46 -32.85
N GLU A 360 -1.66 -2.03 -33.42
CA GLU A 360 -0.57 -2.89 -33.93
C GLU A 360 0.47 -3.23 -32.84
N TRP A 361 0.19 -2.90 -31.57
CA TRP A 361 1.15 -3.05 -30.47
C TRP A 361 0.97 -4.39 -29.75
N ASN A 362 1.99 -5.25 -29.84
CA ASN A 362 2.03 -6.56 -29.17
C ASN A 362 2.60 -6.54 -27.73
N GLY A 363 2.89 -5.36 -27.17
CA GLY A 363 3.39 -5.22 -25.80
C GLY A 363 2.29 -4.95 -24.77
N VAL A 364 2.67 -4.93 -23.48
CA VAL A 364 1.75 -4.52 -22.41
C VAL A 364 1.39 -3.04 -22.59
N LEU A 365 0.09 -2.72 -22.56
CA LEU A 365 -0.36 -1.33 -22.63
C LEU A 365 -0.05 -0.59 -21.32
N PRO A 366 0.28 0.71 -21.36
CA PRO A 366 0.66 1.48 -20.16
C PRO A 366 -0.34 1.35 -19.01
N GLY A 367 -1.63 1.42 -19.30
CA GLY A 367 -2.72 1.28 -18.34
C GLY A 367 -2.88 -0.11 -17.71
N LYS A 368 -2.26 -1.14 -18.30
CA LYS A 368 -2.31 -2.53 -17.81
C LYS A 368 -1.07 -2.94 -17.02
N THR A 369 -0.11 -2.03 -16.84
CA THR A 369 1.09 -2.30 -16.05
C THR A 369 0.79 -2.43 -14.56
N LYS A 370 1.72 -3.02 -13.82
CA LYS A 370 1.58 -3.17 -12.36
C LYS A 370 1.51 -1.80 -11.65
N LYS A 371 2.21 -0.79 -12.16
CA LYS A 371 2.12 0.61 -11.71
C LYS A 371 0.68 1.10 -11.64
N TRP A 372 -0.11 0.87 -12.69
CA TRP A 372 -1.51 1.32 -12.73
C TRP A 372 -2.47 0.36 -12.04
N LYS A 373 -2.22 -0.95 -12.12
CA LYS A 373 -3.10 -1.98 -11.55
C LYS A 373 -2.99 -2.14 -10.02
N ALA A 374 -1.78 -2.05 -9.47
CA ALA A 374 -1.54 -2.26 -8.04
C ALA A 374 -1.19 -0.96 -7.30
N PHE A 375 -0.48 -0.05 -7.96
CA PHE A 375 0.07 1.14 -7.30
C PHE A 375 -0.62 2.44 -7.72
N TYR A 376 -1.77 2.36 -8.41
CA TYR A 376 -2.60 3.51 -8.78
C TYR A 376 -1.83 4.64 -9.49
N GLY A 377 -0.75 4.30 -10.20
CA GLY A 377 0.12 5.26 -10.89
C GLY A 377 1.13 5.96 -9.99
N ALA A 378 1.48 5.41 -8.83
CA ALA A 378 2.54 5.93 -7.96
C ALA A 378 3.86 6.09 -8.74
N ARG A 379 4.54 7.22 -8.49
CA ARG A 379 5.82 7.54 -9.14
C ARG A 379 6.95 6.70 -8.59
N PHE A 380 7.91 6.38 -9.45
CA PHE A 380 9.10 5.63 -9.07
C PHE A 380 9.97 6.44 -8.09
N GLU A 381 10.15 7.74 -8.34
CA GLU A 381 10.95 8.61 -7.45
C GLU A 381 10.37 8.62 -6.03
N TRP A 382 9.04 8.75 -5.93
CA TRP A 382 8.35 8.78 -4.66
C TRP A 382 8.61 7.51 -3.82
N ILE A 383 8.55 6.32 -4.43
CA ILE A 383 8.84 5.09 -3.69
C ILE A 383 10.35 4.89 -3.42
N LEU A 384 11.22 5.37 -4.32
CA LEU A 384 12.67 5.31 -4.13
C LEU A 384 13.09 6.17 -2.93
N GLU A 385 12.61 7.40 -2.86
CA GLU A 385 12.83 8.33 -1.74
C GLU A 385 12.33 7.73 -0.42
N GLU A 386 11.14 7.15 -0.42
CA GLU A 386 10.56 6.47 0.74
C GLU A 386 11.38 5.25 1.21
N CYS A 387 12.00 4.50 0.29
CA CYS A 387 12.90 3.39 0.63
C CYS A 387 14.28 3.86 1.08
N LEU A 388 14.81 4.93 0.49
CA LEU A 388 16.10 5.50 0.84
C LEU A 388 16.05 6.05 2.26
N GLY A 389 15.01 6.82 2.57
CA GLY A 389 14.81 7.43 3.87
C GLY A 389 14.55 6.43 5.00
N SER A 390 13.97 5.27 4.68
CA SER A 390 13.77 4.20 5.67
C SER A 390 14.99 3.30 5.85
N GLY A 391 16.05 3.52 5.06
CA GLY A 391 17.25 2.68 5.05
C GLY A 391 17.01 1.28 4.46
N GLY A 392 15.98 1.12 3.64
CA GLY A 392 15.74 -0.13 2.92
C GLY A 392 16.60 -0.25 1.66
N VAL A 393 16.93 0.88 1.03
CA VAL A 393 17.86 0.94 -0.09
C VAL A 393 18.91 2.00 0.15
N GLU A 394 20.08 1.80 -0.44
CA GLU A 394 21.17 2.76 -0.48
C GLU A 394 21.36 3.23 -1.92
N CYS A 395 21.48 4.54 -2.11
CA CYS A 395 21.83 5.12 -3.40
C CYS A 395 23.33 5.43 -3.43
N PHE A 396 23.98 5.27 -4.58
CA PHE A 396 25.40 5.57 -4.75
C PHE A 396 25.69 6.07 -6.17
N ARG A 397 26.83 6.75 -6.35
CA ARG A 397 27.27 7.24 -7.66
C ARG A 397 28.08 6.18 -8.37
N THR A 398 27.78 5.96 -9.65
CA THR A 398 28.47 4.95 -10.48
C THR A 398 29.61 5.51 -11.35
N GLY A 399 29.84 6.82 -11.30
CA GLY A 399 30.87 7.50 -12.11
C GLY A 399 30.53 7.63 -13.61
N SER A 400 29.87 6.65 -14.21
CA SER A 400 29.62 6.59 -15.66
C SER A 400 28.15 6.46 -16.06
N VAL A 401 27.34 5.70 -15.31
CA VAL A 401 25.97 5.33 -15.68
C VAL A 401 24.88 5.99 -14.81
N GLY A 402 25.27 6.96 -13.98
CA GLY A 402 24.35 7.73 -13.13
C GLY A 402 24.23 7.20 -11.70
N LEU A 403 23.02 7.25 -11.15
CA LEU A 403 22.75 6.84 -9.78
C LEU A 403 22.50 5.32 -9.71
N GLY A 404 23.32 4.60 -8.95
CA GLY A 404 23.11 3.22 -8.57
C GLY A 404 22.22 3.13 -7.34
N VAL A 405 21.42 2.07 -7.26
CA VAL A 405 20.57 1.75 -6.12
C VAL A 405 20.82 0.30 -5.74
N ARG A 406 21.04 0.01 -4.46
CA ARG A 406 21.19 -1.34 -3.91
C ARG A 406 20.36 -1.56 -2.67
N VAL A 407 20.05 -2.82 -2.38
CA VAL A 407 19.42 -3.21 -1.11
C VAL A 407 20.44 -3.11 0.02
N THR A 408 20.02 -2.57 1.16
CA THR A 408 20.86 -2.40 2.37
C THR A 408 20.88 -3.64 3.25
#